data_AF-A0AAW6JK66-F1
#
_entry.id   AF-A0AAW6JK66-F1
#
_cell.length_a   1.000
_cell.length_b   1.000
_cell.length_c   1.000
_cell.angle_alpha   90.00
_cell.angle_beta   90.00
_cell.angle_gamma   90.00
#
_symmetry.space_group_name_H-M   'P 1'
#
loop_
_entity.id
_entity.type
_entity.pdbx_description
1 polymer ?
#
loop_
_entity_poly.entity_id
_entity_poly.type
_entity_poly.pdbx_seq_one_letter_code
_entity_poly.pdbx_strand_id
1 'polypeptide(L)'
;MTPKTSLANSILNLNQIIQPIIGEICHQIAFSYGDELQLHFGKMTAYNHPKLSHLRKGSWQLSTRATPWYLMLEKGVSWSSSMLVNNENAVELAKIQLQCLENTKLTNFVILANSNDMKLTLSFQGDLDYELILEPDLEDDSGLAYWELMMPNEQILTVGPGMFWECKSIHEPY
;
A
#
# COMPACT_ATOMS: atom_id res chain seq x y z
N MET A 1 -12.29 -28.64 -0.28
CA MET A 1 -11.76 -28.20 -1.59
C MET A 1 -12.19 -26.77 -1.80
N THR A 2 -11.32 -25.82 -1.44
CA THR A 2 -11.49 -24.40 -1.80
C THR A 2 -11.09 -24.23 -3.27
N PRO A 3 -11.87 -23.49 -4.07
CA PRO A 3 -11.56 -23.32 -5.48
C PRO A 3 -10.31 -22.44 -5.62
N LYS A 4 -9.26 -22.97 -6.26
CA LYS A 4 -8.15 -22.20 -6.80
C LYS A 4 -8.74 -21.19 -7.78
N THR A 5 -8.87 -19.94 -7.37
CA THR A 5 -9.39 -18.87 -8.22
C THR A 5 -8.25 -17.88 -8.46
N SER A 6 -7.23 -18.35 -9.18
CA SER A 6 -6.31 -17.46 -9.86
C SER A 6 -7.11 -16.71 -10.93
N LEU A 7 -7.39 -15.43 -10.69
CA LEU A 7 -8.03 -14.56 -11.67
C LEU A 7 -6.97 -14.11 -12.69
N ALA A 8 -7.19 -14.45 -13.97
CA ALA A 8 -6.26 -14.10 -15.04
C ALA A 8 -6.16 -12.58 -15.29
N ASN A 9 -4.93 -12.18 -15.62
CA ASN A 9 -4.34 -10.85 -15.72
C ASN A 9 -5.07 -9.89 -16.69
N SER A 10 -6.09 -9.18 -16.21
CA SER A 10 -6.55 -7.93 -16.84
C SER A 10 -6.57 -6.80 -15.81
N ILE A 11 -6.15 -5.60 -16.20
CA ILE A 11 -6.12 -4.41 -15.33
C ILE A 11 -7.53 -4.10 -14.79
N LEU A 12 -8.57 -4.39 -15.57
CA LEU A 12 -9.96 -4.19 -15.15
C LEU A 12 -10.35 -5.09 -13.96
N ASN A 13 -9.79 -6.29 -13.88
CA ASN A 13 -9.98 -7.20 -12.74
C ASN A 13 -9.24 -6.70 -11.49
N LEU A 14 -8.04 -6.12 -11.66
CA LEU A 14 -7.25 -5.57 -10.55
C LEU A 14 -8.00 -4.43 -9.85
N ASN A 15 -8.57 -3.51 -10.63
CA ASN A 15 -9.39 -2.42 -10.09
C ASN A 15 -10.57 -2.96 -9.28
N GLN A 16 -11.25 -4.00 -9.75
CA GLN A 16 -12.36 -4.61 -9.01
C GLN A 16 -11.93 -5.24 -7.68
N ILE A 17 -10.70 -5.77 -7.59
CA ILE A 17 -10.13 -6.35 -6.36
C ILE A 17 -9.83 -5.25 -5.33
N ILE A 18 -9.32 -4.10 -5.77
CA ILE A 18 -8.92 -3.01 -4.87
C ILE A 18 -10.08 -2.07 -4.49
N GLN A 19 -11.11 -1.92 -5.34
CA GLN A 19 -12.24 -1.01 -5.07
C GLN A 19 -12.85 -1.14 -3.65
N PRO A 20 -12.99 -2.33 -3.04
CA PRO A 20 -13.59 -2.46 -1.71
C PRO A 20 -12.80 -1.79 -0.56
N ILE A 21 -11.53 -1.42 -0.74
CA ILE A 21 -10.77 -0.66 0.28
C ILE A 21 -11.15 0.84 0.29
N ILE A 22 -11.76 1.34 -0.79
CA ILE A 22 -12.15 2.75 -0.89
C ILE A 22 -13.22 3.06 0.15
N GLY A 23 -13.01 4.16 0.88
CA GLY A 23 -13.86 4.58 1.98
C GLY A 23 -13.42 4.08 3.36
N GLU A 24 -12.45 3.16 3.42
CA GLU A 24 -11.84 2.73 4.68
C GLU A 24 -10.95 3.83 5.27
N ILE A 25 -10.85 3.84 6.61
CA ILE A 25 -9.98 4.76 7.33
C ILE A 25 -8.59 4.16 7.41
N CYS A 26 -7.56 4.93 7.04
CA CYS A 26 -6.17 4.59 7.34
C CYS A 26 -5.92 4.84 8.83
N HIS A 27 -5.81 3.80 9.63
CA HIS A 27 -5.68 3.93 11.08
C HIS A 27 -4.25 4.04 11.55
N GLN A 28 -3.31 3.49 10.78
CA GLN A 28 -1.92 3.41 11.20
C GLN A 28 -1.01 3.35 9.99
N ILE A 29 0.08 4.11 10.07
CA ILE A 29 1.21 4.03 9.16
C ILE A 29 2.44 3.60 9.94
N ALA A 30 3.12 2.59 9.43
CA ALA A 30 4.30 2.01 10.04
C ALA A 30 5.39 1.75 9.00
N PHE A 31 6.60 1.54 9.48
CA PHE A 31 7.68 1.00 8.69
C PHE A 31 8.07 -0.34 9.31
N SER A 32 8.19 -1.38 8.49
CA SER A 32 8.69 -2.70 8.92
C SER A 32 10.17 -2.87 8.61
N TYR A 33 10.69 -4.06 8.89
CA TYR A 33 12.06 -4.42 8.59
C TYR A 33 12.37 -4.21 7.10
N GLY A 34 13.53 -3.62 6.79
CA GLY A 34 13.89 -3.25 5.42
C GLY A 34 13.26 -1.95 4.94
N ASP A 35 12.79 -1.09 5.86
CA ASP A 35 12.20 0.22 5.59
C ASP A 35 10.94 0.18 4.70
N GLU A 36 10.26 -0.97 4.69
CA GLU A 36 9.01 -1.14 3.95
C GLU A 36 7.88 -0.35 4.61
N LEU A 37 7.25 0.53 3.85
CA LEU A 37 6.11 1.29 4.30
C LEU A 37 4.87 0.37 4.39
N GLN A 38 4.19 0.43 5.52
CA GLN A 38 2.97 -0.32 5.81
C GLN A 38 1.83 0.63 6.16
N LEU A 39 0.69 0.45 5.49
CA LEU A 39 -0.55 1.18 5.77
C LEU A 39 -1.63 0.20 6.19
N HIS A 40 -2.27 0.47 7.32
CA HIS A 40 -3.35 -0.34 7.86
C HIS A 40 -4.69 0.39 7.74
N PHE A 41 -5.65 -0.25 7.05
CA PHE A 41 -6.98 0.31 6.85
C PHE A 41 -8.08 -0.55 7.46
N GLY A 42 -9.21 0.11 7.75
CA GLY A 42 -10.44 -0.50 8.21
C GLY A 42 -10.35 -1.09 9.61
N LYS A 43 -11.08 -2.17 9.88
CA LYS A 43 -11.23 -2.67 11.25
C LYS A 43 -9.88 -3.13 11.82
N MET A 44 -9.41 -2.43 12.85
CA MET A 44 -8.20 -2.82 13.58
C MET A 44 -8.47 -4.03 14.49
N THR A 45 -7.66 -5.07 14.35
CA THR A 45 -7.71 -6.31 15.13
C THR A 45 -6.34 -6.64 15.72
N ALA A 46 -6.30 -7.33 16.87
CA ALA A 46 -5.03 -7.79 17.42
C ALA A 46 -4.45 -8.93 16.57
N TYR A 47 -3.13 -9.07 16.55
CA TYR A 47 -2.51 -10.23 15.91
C TYR A 47 -2.88 -11.53 16.64
N ASN A 48 -3.08 -12.61 15.87
CA ASN A 48 -3.44 -13.92 16.40
C ASN A 48 -2.32 -14.55 17.24
N HIS A 49 -1.07 -14.21 16.96
CA HIS A 49 0.07 -14.80 17.66
C HIS A 49 0.19 -14.21 19.09
N PRO A 50 0.27 -15.02 20.16
CA PRO A 50 0.27 -14.53 21.54
C PRO A 50 1.35 -13.48 21.85
N LYS A 51 2.55 -13.62 21.27
CA LYS A 51 3.64 -12.63 21.47
C LYS A 51 3.35 -11.28 20.81
N LEU A 52 2.43 -11.21 19.85
CA LEU A 52 2.09 -10.00 19.09
C LEU A 52 0.69 -9.47 19.44
N SER A 53 0.03 -10.02 20.46
CA SER A 53 -1.34 -9.64 20.83
C SER A 53 -1.48 -8.18 21.28
N HIS A 54 -0.37 -7.54 21.64
CA HIS A 54 -0.30 -6.11 21.98
C HIS A 54 -0.26 -5.22 20.73
N LEU A 55 0.07 -5.76 19.57
CA LEU A 55 0.06 -5.07 18.28
C LEU A 55 -1.30 -5.26 17.61
N ARG A 56 -1.64 -4.29 16.75
CA ARG A 56 -2.87 -4.32 15.95
C ARG A 56 -2.53 -4.27 14.47
N LYS A 57 -3.44 -4.80 13.65
CA LYS A 57 -3.42 -4.73 12.19
C LYS A 57 -4.79 -4.34 11.66
N GLY A 58 -4.80 -3.60 10.56
CA GLY A 58 -6.01 -3.33 9.79
C GLY A 58 -6.56 -4.60 9.15
N SER A 59 -7.85 -4.58 8.81
CA SER A 59 -8.48 -5.63 8.00
C SER A 59 -7.95 -5.60 6.57
N TRP A 60 -7.47 -4.44 6.12
CA TRP A 60 -6.63 -4.29 4.94
C TRP A 60 -5.24 -3.85 5.36
N GLN A 61 -4.21 -4.43 4.75
CA GLN A 61 -2.83 -4.01 4.96
C GLN A 61 -2.13 -3.91 3.61
N LEU A 62 -1.65 -2.71 3.30
CA LEU A 62 -0.79 -2.47 2.16
C LEU A 62 0.65 -2.43 2.67
N SER A 63 1.49 -3.32 2.14
CA SER A 63 2.93 -3.35 2.37
C SER A 63 3.64 -3.01 1.07
N THR A 64 4.58 -2.06 1.13
CA THR A 64 5.23 -1.53 -0.05
C THR A 64 6.73 -1.58 0.11
N ARG A 65 7.39 -2.17 -0.88
CA ARG A 65 8.84 -2.20 -1.00
C ARG A 65 9.41 -1.05 -1.85
N ALA A 66 8.54 -0.13 -2.26
CA ALA A 66 8.86 1.04 -3.06
C ALA A 66 9.86 1.98 -2.36
N THR A 67 10.99 2.27 -3.01
CA THR A 67 12.10 3.08 -2.47
C THR A 67 12.17 4.52 -3.00
N PRO A 68 11.16 5.00 -3.75
CA PRO A 68 10.66 6.33 -3.41
C PRO A 68 9.14 6.41 -3.23
N TRP A 69 8.76 7.22 -2.25
CA TRP A 69 7.38 7.68 -2.05
C TRP A 69 7.34 9.19 -1.99
N TYR A 70 6.22 9.75 -2.43
CA TYR A 70 5.98 11.19 -2.48
C TYR A 70 4.66 11.48 -1.78
N LEU A 71 4.68 12.39 -0.82
CA LEU A 71 3.46 12.98 -0.31
C LEU A 71 3.22 14.30 -1.05
N MET A 72 2.16 14.32 -1.84
CA MET A 72 1.65 15.50 -2.52
C MET A 72 0.54 16.11 -1.67
N LEU A 73 0.62 17.41 -1.45
CA LEU A 73 -0.44 18.19 -0.85
C LEU A 73 -0.93 19.22 -1.85
N GLU A 74 -2.21 19.17 -2.18
CA GLU A 74 -2.86 20.18 -2.99
C GLU A 74 -3.66 21.16 -2.10
N LYS A 75 -3.35 22.46 -2.23
CA LYS A 75 -4.09 23.55 -1.61
C LYS A 75 -4.52 24.56 -2.67
N GLY A 76 -5.69 24.37 -3.26
CA GLY A 76 -6.16 25.22 -4.35
C GLY A 76 -5.31 25.02 -5.61
N VAL A 77 -4.54 26.03 -6.04
CA VAL A 77 -3.70 25.97 -7.27
C VAL A 77 -2.21 25.69 -6.96
N SER A 78 -1.85 25.48 -5.69
CA SER A 78 -0.46 25.23 -5.29
C SER A 78 -0.25 23.79 -4.88
N TRP A 79 0.82 23.19 -5.40
CA TRP A 79 1.22 21.82 -5.11
C TRP A 79 2.53 21.85 -4.34
N SER A 80 2.62 21.12 -3.23
CA SER A 80 3.88 20.88 -2.52
C SER A 80 4.15 19.39 -2.47
N SER A 81 5.37 18.99 -2.81
CA SER A 81 5.84 17.61 -2.74
C SER A 81 6.95 17.51 -1.70
N SER A 82 6.85 16.52 -0.82
CA SER A 82 7.98 16.08 0.00
C SER A 82 8.44 14.69 -0.46
N MET A 83 9.67 14.63 -0.95
CA MET A 83 10.40 13.38 -1.19
C MET A 83 11.45 13.23 -0.09
N LEU A 84 11.53 12.08 0.56
CA LEU A 84 12.65 11.77 1.43
C LEU A 84 13.64 10.87 0.68
N VAL A 85 14.82 11.44 0.41
CA VAL A 85 15.95 10.72 -0.17
C VAL A 85 16.72 10.05 0.96
N ASN A 86 16.93 8.75 0.81
CA ASN A 86 17.62 7.81 1.69
C ASN A 86 18.76 8.45 2.52
N ASN A 87 18.45 8.90 3.73
CA ASN A 87 19.38 9.45 4.71
C ASN A 87 19.20 8.69 6.04
N GLU A 88 20.18 8.76 6.94
CA GLU A 88 20.18 7.99 8.20
C GLU A 88 18.95 8.20 9.11
N ASN A 89 18.18 9.30 8.91
CA ASN A 89 16.95 9.62 9.63
C ASN A 89 15.69 9.64 8.74
N ALA A 90 15.78 9.12 7.51
CA ALA A 90 14.73 9.28 6.51
C ALA A 90 13.43 8.62 6.95
N VAL A 91 13.49 7.45 7.60
CA VAL A 91 12.32 6.73 8.09
C VAL A 91 11.60 7.47 9.23
N GLU A 92 12.34 8.06 10.17
CA GLU A 92 11.72 8.82 11.26
C GLU A 92 11.03 10.10 10.76
N LEU A 93 11.71 10.82 9.86
CA LEU A 93 11.13 12.00 9.20
C LEU A 93 9.93 11.63 8.31
N ALA A 94 10.00 10.49 7.62
CA ALA A 94 8.93 9.95 6.79
C ALA A 94 7.69 9.70 7.62
N LYS A 95 7.88 9.04 8.75
CA LYS A 95 6.80 8.72 9.68
C LYS A 95 6.10 10.00 10.16
N ILE A 96 6.86 11.03 10.54
CA ILE A 96 6.27 12.32 10.98
C ILE A 96 5.47 12.97 9.84
N GLN A 97 5.96 12.94 8.61
CA GLN A 97 5.25 13.51 7.46
C GLN A 97 3.98 12.73 7.11
N LEU A 98 4.06 11.40 7.08
CA LEU A 98 2.95 10.54 6.70
C LEU A 98 1.88 10.40 7.80
N GLN A 99 2.19 10.72 9.06
CA GLN A 99 1.22 10.73 10.16
C GLN A 99 -0.01 11.59 9.88
N CYS A 100 0.07 12.60 9.00
CA CYS A 100 -1.10 13.39 8.63
C CYS A 100 -2.18 12.58 7.86
N LEU A 101 -1.81 11.43 7.29
CA LEU A 101 -2.71 10.49 6.63
C LEU A 101 -3.41 9.54 7.62
N GLU A 102 -2.91 9.42 8.85
CA GLU A 102 -3.58 8.60 9.86
C GLU A 102 -4.92 9.22 10.26
N ASN A 103 -5.91 8.37 10.50
CA ASN A 103 -7.30 8.69 10.76
C ASN A 103 -8.01 9.44 9.61
N THR A 104 -7.43 9.41 8.41
CA THR A 104 -8.07 9.94 7.20
C THR A 104 -8.69 8.81 6.38
N LYS A 105 -9.73 9.13 5.61
CA LYS A 105 -10.43 8.18 4.75
C LYS A 105 -9.72 8.06 3.41
N LEU A 106 -9.48 6.85 2.95
CA LEU A 106 -9.00 6.60 1.59
C LEU A 106 -10.12 6.89 0.58
N THR A 107 -9.90 7.80 -0.35
CA THR A 107 -10.87 8.20 -1.39
C THR A 107 -10.53 7.61 -2.75
N ASN A 108 -9.26 7.27 -2.98
CA ASN A 108 -8.82 6.69 -4.24
C ASN A 108 -7.64 5.73 -4.04
N PHE A 109 -7.57 4.69 -4.87
CA PHE A 109 -6.48 3.70 -4.91
C PHE A 109 -6.32 3.31 -6.37
N VAL A 110 -5.24 3.78 -7.00
CA VAL A 110 -5.00 3.57 -8.44
C VAL A 110 -3.60 3.03 -8.64
N ILE A 111 -3.53 1.93 -9.38
CA ILE A 111 -2.27 1.42 -9.92
C ILE A 111 -2.19 1.88 -11.37
N LEU A 112 -1.27 2.79 -11.67
CA LEU A 112 -0.97 3.23 -13.03
C LEU A 112 0.25 2.48 -13.52
N ALA A 113 0.15 1.90 -14.70
CA ALA A 113 1.26 1.22 -15.31
C ALA A 113 1.28 1.40 -16.81
N ASN A 114 2.33 2.07 -17.25
CA ASN A 114 2.68 2.30 -18.63
C ASN A 114 4.00 1.57 -18.89
N SER A 115 4.45 1.49 -20.15
CA SER A 115 5.62 0.68 -20.53
C SER A 115 6.91 0.99 -19.75
N ASN A 116 7.04 2.20 -19.17
CA ASN A 116 8.24 2.66 -18.47
C ASN A 116 7.94 3.32 -17.10
N ASP A 117 6.69 3.32 -16.65
CA ASP A 117 6.28 4.04 -15.43
C ASP A 117 5.22 3.21 -14.72
N MET A 118 5.55 2.74 -13.52
CA MET A 118 4.66 1.99 -12.66
C MET A 118 4.54 2.75 -11.36
N LYS A 119 3.33 3.07 -10.93
CA LYS A 119 3.10 3.84 -9.71
C LYS A 119 1.79 3.49 -9.06
N LEU A 120 1.79 3.53 -7.73
CA LEU A 120 0.60 3.37 -6.91
C LEU A 120 0.27 4.73 -6.29
N THR A 121 -0.90 5.24 -6.59
CA THR A 121 -1.42 6.50 -6.03
C THR A 121 -2.57 6.21 -5.09
N LEU A 122 -2.44 6.69 -3.85
CA LEU A 122 -3.47 6.66 -2.82
C LEU A 122 -3.90 8.10 -2.53
N SER A 123 -5.18 8.41 -2.69
CA SER A 123 -5.70 9.73 -2.33
C SER A 123 -6.52 9.63 -1.04
N PHE A 124 -6.39 10.63 -0.17
CA PHE A 124 -7.02 10.65 1.14
C PHE A 124 -7.90 11.88 1.32
N GLN A 125 -8.99 11.71 2.06
CA GLN A 125 -9.88 12.80 2.46
C GLN A 125 -9.18 13.69 3.49
N GLY A 126 -9.11 14.99 3.22
CA GLY A 126 -8.58 15.97 4.16
C GLY A 126 -8.96 17.41 3.81
N ASP A 127 -8.51 18.36 4.62
CA ASP A 127 -8.63 19.80 4.33
C ASP A 127 -7.73 20.22 3.14
N LEU A 128 -6.71 19.41 2.87
CA LEU A 128 -5.87 19.43 1.69
C LEU A 128 -6.12 18.10 0.97
N ASP A 129 -6.16 18.11 -0.36
CA ASP A 129 -6.22 16.86 -1.12
C ASP A 129 -4.84 16.21 -1.02
N TYR A 130 -4.73 15.19 -0.16
CA TYR A 130 -3.50 14.46 0.09
C TYR A 130 -3.38 13.29 -0.88
N GLU A 131 -2.25 13.20 -1.59
CA GLU A 131 -1.92 12.03 -2.39
C GLU A 131 -0.58 11.43 -1.96
N LEU A 132 -0.59 10.13 -1.67
CA LEU A 132 0.62 9.34 -1.49
C LEU A 132 0.90 8.59 -2.79
N ILE A 133 2.03 8.89 -3.41
CA ILE A 133 2.51 8.25 -4.63
C ILE A 133 3.68 7.35 -4.27
N LEU A 134 3.62 6.10 -4.73
CA LEU A 134 4.61 5.06 -4.47
C LEU A 134 5.16 4.57 -5.80
N GLU A 135 6.46 4.69 -5.99
CA GLU A 135 7.15 4.24 -7.20
C GLU A 135 7.99 3.00 -6.85
N PRO A 136 7.86 1.89 -7.59
CA PRO A 136 8.70 0.73 -7.37
C PRO A 136 10.13 1.02 -7.81
N ASP A 137 11.08 0.36 -7.15
CA ASP A 137 12.44 0.28 -7.65
C ASP A 137 12.46 -0.64 -8.88
N LEU A 138 12.50 -0.05 -10.07
CA LEU A 138 12.56 -0.83 -11.32
C LEU A 138 13.92 -1.50 -11.52
N GLU A 139 14.95 -1.10 -10.77
CA GLU A 139 16.28 -1.72 -10.80
C GLU A 139 16.41 -2.87 -9.78
N ASP A 140 15.45 -3.05 -8.86
CA ASP A 140 15.41 -4.18 -7.92
C ASP A 140 15.19 -5.50 -8.69
N ASP A 141 16.25 -6.33 -8.74
CA ASP A 141 16.28 -7.64 -9.40
C ASP A 141 15.95 -8.81 -8.46
N SER A 142 15.52 -8.53 -7.22
CA SER A 142 15.23 -9.57 -6.22
C SER A 142 14.08 -10.49 -6.61
N GLY A 143 13.29 -10.12 -7.63
CA GLY A 143 12.12 -10.88 -8.09
C GLY A 143 10.94 -10.85 -7.11
N LEU A 144 11.00 -9.97 -6.10
CA LEU A 144 10.00 -9.83 -5.06
C LEU A 144 8.91 -8.84 -5.49
N ALA A 145 7.74 -8.93 -4.85
CA ALA A 145 6.63 -8.04 -5.16
C ALA A 145 6.96 -6.60 -4.74
N TYR A 146 6.56 -5.63 -5.56
CA TYR A 146 6.68 -4.21 -5.22
C TYR A 146 5.66 -3.81 -4.16
N TRP A 147 4.44 -4.33 -4.32
CA TRP A 147 3.33 -4.07 -3.41
C TRP A 147 2.59 -5.35 -3.09
N GLU A 148 2.17 -5.45 -1.83
CA GLU A 148 1.33 -6.52 -1.33
C GLU A 148 0.13 -5.92 -0.60
N LEU A 149 -1.07 -6.34 -0.98
CA LEU A 149 -2.32 -5.95 -0.33
C LEU A 149 -2.98 -7.18 0.30
N MET A 150 -2.89 -7.29 1.62
CA MET A 150 -3.64 -8.27 2.39
C MET A 150 -5.08 -7.77 2.60
N MET A 151 -6.04 -8.65 2.34
CA MET A 151 -7.47 -8.35 2.31
C MET A 151 -8.22 -9.02 3.47
N PRO A 152 -9.42 -8.53 3.85
CA PRO A 152 -10.19 -9.07 4.98
C PRO A 152 -10.62 -10.53 4.81
N ASN A 153 -10.68 -11.02 3.57
CA ASN A 153 -11.10 -12.38 3.22
C ASN A 153 -9.93 -13.36 3.15
N GLU A 154 -8.79 -13.04 3.78
CA GLU A 154 -7.59 -13.88 3.82
C GLU A 154 -7.00 -14.14 2.42
N GLN A 155 -7.15 -13.18 1.52
CA GLN A 155 -6.45 -13.13 0.24
C GLN A 155 -5.32 -12.10 0.29
N ILE A 156 -4.29 -12.34 -0.52
CA ILE A 156 -3.20 -11.41 -0.77
C ILE A 156 -3.14 -11.12 -2.26
N LEU A 157 -3.14 -9.85 -2.61
CA LEU A 157 -2.84 -9.35 -3.94
C LEU A 157 -1.38 -8.92 -3.95
N THR A 158 -0.57 -9.54 -4.80
CA THR A 158 0.83 -9.15 -5.03
C THR A 158 0.96 -8.51 -6.40
N VAL A 159 1.75 -7.45 -6.50
CA VAL A 159 2.03 -6.76 -7.77
C VAL A 159 3.53 -6.55 -7.87
N GLY A 160 4.14 -7.04 -8.94
CA GLY A 160 5.58 -7.07 -9.12
C GLY A 160 6.05 -6.70 -10.53
N PRO A 161 7.31 -7.04 -10.88
CA PRO A 161 7.93 -6.67 -12.15
C PRO A 161 7.09 -7.00 -13.38
N GLY A 162 7.10 -6.10 -14.36
CA GLY A 162 6.35 -6.27 -15.61
C GLY A 162 4.82 -6.24 -15.44
N MET A 163 4.32 -5.64 -14.35
CA MET A 163 2.89 -5.65 -14.00
C MET A 163 2.31 -7.04 -13.82
N PHE A 164 3.15 -8.00 -13.48
CA PHE A 164 2.67 -9.29 -13.06
C PHE A 164 2.01 -9.14 -11.70
N TRP A 165 0.75 -9.57 -11.61
CA TRP A 165 0.02 -9.57 -10.36
C TRP A 165 -0.65 -10.91 -10.14
N GLU A 166 -0.79 -11.29 -8.87
CA GLU A 166 -1.48 -12.51 -8.46
C GLU A 166 -2.39 -12.18 -7.28
N CYS A 167 -3.58 -12.76 -7.25
CA CYS A 167 -4.45 -12.74 -6.08
C CYS A 167 -4.74 -14.17 -5.67
N LYS A 168 -4.31 -14.56 -4.46
CA LYS A 168 -4.46 -15.92 -3.93
C LYS A 168 -4.80 -15.92 -2.45
N SER A 169 -5.27 -17.06 -1.92
CA SER A 169 -5.44 -17.20 -0.48
C SER A 169 -4.09 -17.25 0.23
N ILE A 170 -3.99 -16.66 1.44
CA ILE A 170 -2.80 -16.72 2.28
C ILE A 170 -2.45 -18.15 2.76
N HIS A 171 -3.38 -19.11 2.59
CA HIS A 171 -3.18 -20.52 2.93
C HIS A 171 -2.67 -21.34 1.74
N GLU A 172 -2.54 -20.74 0.56
CA GLU A 172 -1.93 -21.39 -0.59
C GLU A 172 -0.40 -21.39 -0.45
N PRO A 173 0.29 -22.51 -0.73
CA PRO A 173 1.74 -22.56 -0.69
C PRO A 173 2.34 -21.62 -1.76
N TYR A 174 3.44 -20.94 -1.38
CA TYR A 174 4.26 -20.14 -2.29
C TYR A 174 5.05 -21.02 -3.27
#